data_AF-A0A2V9VA96-F1
#
_entry.id   AF-A0A2V9VA96-F1
#
_cell.length_a   1.000
_cell.length_b   1.000
_cell.length_c   1.000
_cell.angle_alpha   90.00
_cell.angle_beta   90.00
_cell.angle_gamma   90.00
#
_symmetry.space_group_name_H-M   'P 1'
#
loop_
_entity.id
_entity.type
_entity.pdbx_description
1 polymer ?
#
loop_
_entity_poly.entity_id
_entity_poly.type
_entity_poly.pdbx_seq_one_letter_code
_entity_poly.pdbx_strand_id
1 'polypeptide(L)'
;YTESEIAGWKEKIERIAQRAEVTYVVANNHFEGKAGVNALELKHLLSGKRVSAPHTLIEHYPELKKYADAAEDTTDPNLSLLA
;
A
#
# COMPACT_ATOMS: atom_id res chain seq x y z
N TYR A 1 9.42 -4.90 -1.09
CA TYR A 1 10.83 -4.48 -1.19
C TYR A 1 11.37 -4.39 0.23
N THR A 2 12.62 -4.01 0.46
CA THR A 2 13.07 -3.77 1.85
C THR A 2 12.50 -2.45 2.38
N GLU A 3 12.43 -2.28 3.70
CA GLU A 3 11.99 -1.03 4.33
C GLU A 3 12.86 0.17 3.86
N SER A 4 14.18 -0.06 3.68
CA SER A 4 15.12 0.97 3.21
C SER A 4 14.87 1.38 1.76
N GLU A 5 14.55 0.45 0.87
CA GLU A 5 14.20 0.75 -0.52
C GLU A 5 12.93 1.60 -0.60
N ILE A 6 11.93 1.24 0.20
CA ILE A 6 10.64 1.93 0.24
C ILE A 6 10.77 3.33 0.86
N ALA A 7 11.57 3.49 1.91
CA ALA A 7 11.90 4.81 2.47
C ALA A 7 12.60 5.70 1.43
N GLY A 8 13.54 5.15 0.65
CA GLY A 8 14.18 5.89 -0.44
C GLY A 8 13.22 6.32 -1.55
N TRP A 9 12.10 5.60 -1.74
CA TRP A 9 11.05 6.01 -2.67
C TRP A 9 10.21 7.16 -2.15
N LYS A 10 9.90 7.21 -0.84
CA LYS A 10 9.21 8.35 -0.20
C LYS A 10 9.90 9.67 -0.56
N GLU A 11 11.21 9.74 -0.37
CA GLU A 11 12.00 10.95 -0.67
C GLU A 11 11.93 11.35 -2.15
N LYS A 12 12.00 10.37 -3.06
CA LYS A 12 11.89 10.61 -4.51
C LYS A 12 10.50 11.12 -4.88
N ILE A 13 9.45 10.52 -4.31
CA ILE A 13 8.06 10.92 -4.55
C ILE A 13 7.84 12.36 -4.06
N GLU A 14 8.31 12.71 -2.87
CA GLU A 14 8.21 14.07 -2.33
C GLU A 14 8.94 15.09 -3.21
N ARG A 15 10.13 14.77 -3.73
CA ARG A 15 10.86 15.64 -4.67
C ARG A 15 10.14 15.86 -5.99
N ILE A 16 9.43 14.84 -6.49
CA ILE A 16 8.62 14.93 -7.72
C ILE A 16 7.35 15.75 -7.44
N ALA A 17 6.66 15.48 -6.33
CA ALA A 17 5.45 16.19 -5.92
C ALA A 17 5.66 17.69 -5.71
N GLN A 18 6.86 18.12 -5.32
CA GLN A 18 7.20 19.56 -5.25
C GLN A 18 7.21 20.27 -6.62
N ARG A 19 7.25 19.53 -7.73
CA ARG A 19 7.39 20.05 -9.11
C ARG A 19 6.19 19.71 -10.00
N ALA A 20 5.19 19.03 -9.46
CA ALA A 20 4.00 18.59 -10.20
C ALA A 20 2.75 19.06 -9.46
N GLU A 21 1.71 19.40 -10.21
CA GLU A 21 0.40 19.72 -9.62
C GLU A 21 -0.20 18.48 -8.93
N VAL A 22 -0.05 17.30 -9.57
CA VAL A 22 -0.49 16.01 -9.05
C VAL A 22 0.54 14.95 -9.42
N THR A 23 0.87 14.09 -8.45
CA THR A 23 1.77 12.94 -8.65
C THR A 23 1.02 11.64 -8.38
N TYR A 24 1.02 10.73 -9.36
CA TYR A 24 0.51 9.37 -9.20
C TYR A 24 1.67 8.39 -9.03
N VAL A 25 1.54 7.47 -8.08
CA VAL A 25 2.54 6.42 -7.82
C VAL A 25 1.87 5.07 -7.95
N VAL A 26 2.40 4.21 -8.82
CA VAL A 26 1.84 2.89 -9.12
C VAL A 26 2.87 1.81 -8.76
N ALA A 27 2.55 0.99 -7.76
CA ALA A 27 3.33 -0.21 -7.46
C ALA A 27 2.92 -1.34 -8.42
N ASN A 28 3.85 -1.84 -9.23
CA ASN A 28 3.57 -2.83 -10.28
C ASN A 28 4.35 -4.15 -10.11
N ASN A 29 4.76 -4.50 -8.89
CA ASN A 29 5.41 -5.76 -8.59
C ASN A 29 4.36 -6.82 -8.20
N HIS A 30 3.72 -7.42 -9.21
CA HIS A 30 2.47 -8.16 -9.08
C HIS A 30 2.56 -9.53 -8.37
N PHE A 31 3.75 -10.05 -8.05
CA PHE A 31 3.86 -11.38 -7.45
C PHE A 31 3.22 -11.44 -6.04
N GLU A 32 2.25 -12.34 -5.85
CA GLU A 32 1.55 -12.63 -4.58
C GLU A 32 0.91 -11.41 -3.87
N GLY A 33 0.47 -10.40 -4.62
CA GLY A 33 -0.14 -9.21 -4.01
C GLY A 33 0.85 -8.24 -3.37
N LYS A 34 2.16 -8.50 -3.52
CA LYS A 34 3.23 -7.65 -3.00
C LYS A 34 3.19 -6.20 -3.51
N ALA A 35 2.59 -5.97 -4.68
CA ALA A 35 2.31 -4.61 -5.17
C ALA A 35 1.40 -3.83 -4.21
N GLY A 36 0.33 -4.47 -3.75
CA GLY A 36 -0.60 -3.90 -2.77
C GLY A 36 0.10 -3.58 -1.45
N VAL A 37 0.94 -4.51 -0.96
CA VAL A 37 1.73 -4.31 0.26
C VAL A 37 2.59 -3.05 0.16
N ASN A 38 3.44 -2.95 -0.86
CA ASN A 38 4.32 -1.79 -1.00
C ASN A 38 3.54 -0.47 -1.17
N ALA A 39 2.41 -0.50 -1.86
CA ALA A 39 1.57 0.69 -2.03
C ALA A 39 0.99 1.17 -0.68
N LEU A 40 0.57 0.23 0.18
CA LEU A 40 0.05 0.54 1.52
C LEU A 40 1.15 1.08 2.44
N GLU A 41 2.34 0.48 2.40
CA GLU A 41 3.51 0.97 3.14
C GLU A 41 3.90 2.38 2.69
N LEU A 42 3.98 2.64 1.38
CA LEU A 42 4.24 3.98 0.84
C LEU A 42 3.17 4.99 1.26
N LYS A 43 1.89 4.59 1.21
CA LYS A 43 0.77 5.45 1.64
C LYS A 43 0.89 5.82 3.12
N HIS A 44 1.27 4.87 3.97
CA HIS A 44 1.56 5.15 5.38
C HIS A 44 2.72 6.14 5.53
N LEU A 45 3.86 5.87 4.88
CA LEU A 45 5.06 6.71 4.97
C LEU A 45 4.83 8.15 4.47
N LEU A 46 4.04 8.33 3.42
CA LEU A 46 3.72 9.65 2.86
C LEU A 46 2.68 10.41 3.69
N SER A 47 1.70 9.72 4.26
CA SER A 47 0.62 10.36 5.02
C SER A 47 0.89 10.49 6.52
N GLY A 48 1.82 9.69 7.06
CA GLY A 48 2.06 9.53 8.49
C GLY A 48 0.92 8.84 9.25
N LYS A 49 -0.09 8.33 8.54
CA LYS A 49 -1.29 7.71 9.14
C LYS A 49 -1.30 6.22 8.90
N ARG A 50 -1.89 5.46 9.84
CA ARG A 50 -2.18 4.05 9.59
C ARG A 50 -3.18 3.92 8.44
N VAL A 51 -3.00 2.89 7.61
CA VAL A 51 -3.84 2.64 6.44
C VAL A 51 -4.70 1.41 6.65
N SER A 52 -5.80 1.29 5.92
CA SER A 52 -6.62 0.07 5.95
C SER A 52 -6.13 -0.91 4.89
N ALA A 53 -6.03 -2.19 5.23
CA ALA A 53 -5.59 -3.26 4.34
C ALA A 53 -6.49 -4.50 4.43
N PRO A 54 -6.68 -5.27 3.34
CA PRO A 54 -7.41 -6.53 3.39
C PRO A 54 -6.83 -7.52 4.41
N HIS A 55 -7.71 -8.24 5.12
CA HIS A 55 -7.29 -9.19 6.16
C HIS A 55 -6.31 -10.25 5.62
N THR A 56 -6.62 -10.80 4.45
CA THR A 56 -5.79 -11.80 3.76
C THR A 56 -4.37 -11.30 3.47
N LEU A 57 -4.22 -10.00 3.20
CA LEU A 57 -2.91 -9.40 2.93
C LEU A 57 -2.09 -9.25 4.22
N ILE A 58 -2.73 -8.91 5.34
CA ILE A 58 -2.09 -8.83 6.66
C ILE A 58 -1.69 -10.21 7.18
N GLU A 59 -2.47 -11.25 6.88
CA GLU A 59 -2.13 -12.63 7.24
C GLU A 59 -0.93 -13.14 6.43
N HIS A 60 -0.91 -12.90 5.11
CA HIS A 60 0.18 -13.32 4.22
C HIS A 60 1.46 -12.50 4.43
N TYR A 61 1.32 -11.22 4.80
CA TYR A 61 2.43 -10.29 5.10
C TYR A 61 2.28 -9.69 6.51
N PRO A 62 2.63 -10.43 7.58
CA PRO A 62 2.47 -9.96 8.96
C PRO A 62 3.20 -8.66 9.30
N GLU A 63 4.30 -8.36 8.59
CA GLU A 63 5.05 -7.11 8.72
C GLU A 63 4.20 -5.86 8.41
N LEU A 64 3.17 -6.00 7.56
CA LEU A 64 2.27 -4.92 7.18
C LEU A 64 1.51 -4.35 8.38
N LYS A 65 1.37 -5.10 9.48
CA LYS A 65 0.78 -4.64 10.76
C LYS A 65 1.50 -3.44 11.37
N LYS A 66 2.75 -3.17 10.97
CA LYS A 66 3.46 -1.94 11.37
C LYS A 66 2.81 -0.68 10.80
N TYR A 67 2.18 -0.80 9.62
CA TYR A 67 1.75 0.32 8.80
C TYR A 67 0.23 0.38 8.59
N ALA A 68 -0.43 -0.78 8.66
CA ALA A 68 -1.84 -0.94 8.33
C ALA A 68 -2.64 -1.69 9.40
N ASP A 69 -3.93 -1.39 9.46
CA ASP A 69 -4.94 -2.10 10.22
C ASP A 69 -5.81 -2.92 9.27
N ALA A 70 -6.31 -4.06 9.74
CA ALA A 70 -7.21 -4.89 8.96
C ALA A 70 -8.50 -4.09 8.68
N ALA A 71 -8.90 -4.03 7.41
CA ALA A 71 -10.18 -3.49 7.02
C ALA A 71 -11.29 -4.33 7.68
N GLU A 72 -12.34 -3.66 8.15
CA GLU A 72 -13.60 -4.35 8.46
C GLU A 72 -14.14 -4.94 7.15
N ASP A 73 -14.55 -6.22 7.18
CA ASP A 73 -15.06 -6.94 6.02
C ASP A 73 -16.33 -6.24 5.49
N THR A 74 -16.15 -5.28 4.59
CA THR A 74 -17.18 -4.91 3.64
C THR A 74 -17.19 -6.00 2.59
N THR A 75 -17.89 -7.10 2.91
CA THR A 75 -18.34 -8.05 1.90
C THR A 75 -19.26 -7.30 0.96
N ASP A 76 -18.71 -6.64 -0.06
CA ASP A 76 -19.50 -6.14 -1.17
C ASP A 76 -19.97 -7.38 -1.96
N PRO A 77 -21.27 -7.71 -1.91
CA PRO A 77 -21.80 -8.90 -2.57
C PRO A 77 -21.59 -8.89 -4.09
N ASN A 78 -21.24 -7.75 -4.70
CA ASN A 78 -20.96 -7.66 -6.14
C ASN A 78 -19.56 -8.16 -6.54
N LEU A 79 -18.61 -8.32 -5.61
CA LEU A 79 -17.29 -8.90 -5.91
C LEU A 79 -17.35 -10.40 -6.20
N SER A 80 -18.42 -11.09 -5.78
CA SER A 80 -18.62 -12.53 -6.03
C SER A 80 -19.03 -12.86 -7.48
N LEU A 81 -19.35 -11.88 -8.32
CA LEU A 81 -19.83 -12.09 -9.69
C LEU A 81 -18.70 -12.19 -10.74
N LEU A 82 -17.43 -12.13 -10.31
CA LEU A 82 -16.27 -12.22 -11.19
C LEU A 82 -15.40 -13.47 -10.95
N ALA A 83 -15.90 -14.45 -10.20
CA ALA A 83 -15.25 -15.75 -9.98
C ALA A 83 -15.88 -16.85 -10.84
#